data_AF-A0A8B6DG55-F1
#
_entry.id   AF-A0A8B6DG55-F1
#
_cell.length_a   1.000
_cell.length_b   1.000
_cell.length_c   1.000
_cell.angle_alpha   90.00
_cell.angle_beta   90.00
_cell.angle_gamma   90.00
#
_symmetry.space_group_name_H-M   'P 1'
#
loop_
_entity.id
_entity.type
_entity.pdbx_description
1 polymer ?
#
loop_
_entity_poly.entity_id
_entity_poly.type
_entity_poly.pdbx_seq_one_letter_code
_entity_poly.pdbx_strand_id
1 'polypeptide(L)'
;MTEAILIYVKGQHQTVEEGVIRCGIETYFNSVKQKEIMELTGKKEEHNRKMVLYGRKHRKLINRRRTLKERKIDPKEEERFMKALEIETMSSEDSDSEDDSIFVTRPLSWVSTEFKQLIQRLDRKYDRTLNAQGKRLKSKRTVGEPSDRPCPKKPKGLEWMFG
;
A
#
# COMPACT_ATOMS: atom_id res chain seq x y z
N MET A 1 13.48 -26.63 -21.29
CA MET A 1 12.25 -26.49 -20.48
C MET A 1 11.49 -25.22 -20.86
N THR A 2 12.14 -24.06 -20.91
CA THR A 2 11.59 -22.77 -21.36
C THR A 2 10.95 -22.80 -22.76
N GLU A 3 11.62 -23.39 -23.76
CA GLU A 3 11.08 -23.49 -25.14
C GLU A 3 9.82 -24.36 -25.23
N ALA A 4 9.74 -25.45 -24.45
CA ALA A 4 8.56 -26.31 -24.42
C ALA A 4 7.34 -25.58 -23.82
N ILE A 5 7.56 -24.76 -22.78
CA ILE A 5 6.51 -23.93 -22.17
C ILE A 5 6.07 -22.83 -23.15
N LEU A 6 7.01 -22.20 -23.86
CA LEU A 6 6.71 -21.19 -24.87
C LEU A 6 5.81 -21.75 -25.99
N ILE A 7 6.18 -22.91 -26.55
CA ILE A 7 5.41 -23.60 -27.60
C ILE A 7 4.01 -23.95 -27.09
N TYR A 8 3.91 -24.48 -25.87
CA TYR A 8 2.64 -24.83 -25.26
C TYR A 8 1.71 -23.63 -25.05
N VAL A 9 2.23 -22.54 -24.48
CA VAL A 9 1.45 -21.32 -24.21
C VAL A 9 1.04 -20.64 -25.51
N LYS A 10 1.91 -20.59 -26.52
CA LYS A 10 1.58 -20.08 -27.85
C LYS A 10 0.51 -20.92 -28.56
N GLY A 11 0.50 -22.23 -28.34
CA GLY A 11 -0.55 -23.12 -28.84
C GLY A 11 -1.95 -22.78 -28.31
N GLN A 12 -2.04 -22.30 -27.07
CA GLN A 12 -3.30 -21.94 -26.39
C GLN A 12 -3.65 -20.45 -26.51
N HIS A 13 -2.64 -19.58 -26.59
CA HIS A 13 -2.77 -18.12 -26.55
C HIS A 13 -1.89 -17.47 -27.63
N GLN A 14 -2.30 -17.63 -28.89
CA GLN A 14 -1.52 -17.22 -30.07
C GLN A 14 -1.23 -15.70 -30.12
N THR A 15 -2.15 -14.89 -29.59
CA THR A 15 -2.09 -13.42 -29.60
C THR A 15 -1.10 -12.82 -28.60
N VAL A 16 -0.62 -13.61 -27.63
CA VAL A 16 0.30 -13.11 -26.59
C VAL A 16 1.71 -13.03 -27.16
N GLU A 17 2.37 -11.90 -27.00
CA GLU A 17 3.76 -11.70 -27.44
C GLU A 17 4.73 -12.65 -26.73
N GLU A 18 5.70 -13.19 -27.47
CA GLU A 18 6.68 -14.15 -26.91
C GLU A 18 7.51 -13.55 -25.77
N GLY A 19 7.83 -12.25 -25.86
CA GLY A 19 8.56 -11.54 -24.82
C GLY A 19 7.81 -11.54 -23.48
N VAL A 20 6.49 -11.44 -23.50
CA VAL A 20 5.64 -11.51 -22.30
C VAL A 20 5.70 -12.90 -21.68
N ILE A 21 5.65 -13.94 -22.52
CA ILE A 21 5.72 -15.34 -22.06
C ILE A 21 7.10 -15.63 -21.44
N ARG A 22 8.19 -15.23 -22.09
CA ARG A 22 9.56 -15.41 -21.59
C ARG A 22 9.78 -14.67 -20.26
N CYS A 23 9.35 -13.40 -20.19
CA CYS A 23 9.39 -12.60 -18.95
C CYS A 23 8.60 -13.28 -17.82
N GLY A 24 7.42 -13.83 -18.12
CA GLY A 24 6.61 -14.58 -17.17
C GLY A 24 7.30 -15.84 -16.64
N ILE A 25 7.94 -16.61 -17.52
CA ILE A 25 8.70 -17.81 -17.13
C ILE A 25 9.89 -17.45 -16.24
N GLU A 26 10.68 -16.45 -16.63
CA GLU A 26 11.81 -15.97 -15.83
C GLU A 26 11.37 -15.49 -14.45
N THR A 27 10.28 -14.71 -14.40
CA THR A 27 9.71 -14.21 -13.14
C THR A 27 9.27 -15.35 -12.24
N TYR A 28 8.64 -16.39 -12.80
CA TYR A 28 8.21 -17.56 -12.03
C TYR A 28 9.40 -18.28 -11.39
N PHE A 29 10.41 -18.66 -12.16
CA PHE A 29 11.57 -19.38 -11.63
C PHE A 29 12.39 -18.53 -10.65
N ASN A 30 12.52 -17.22 -10.91
CA ASN A 30 13.13 -16.30 -9.96
C ASN A 30 12.36 -16.24 -8.64
N SER A 31 11.02 -16.20 -8.69
CA SER A 31 10.16 -16.22 -7.49
C SER A 31 10.30 -17.52 -6.71
N VAL A 32 10.31 -18.67 -7.39
CA VAL A 32 10.54 -19.98 -6.75
C VAL A 32 11.89 -20.03 -6.05
N LYS A 33 12.97 -19.64 -6.74
CA LYS A 33 14.32 -19.60 -6.18
C LYS A 33 14.40 -18.64 -4.98
N GLN A 34 13.80 -17.46 -5.08
CA GLN A 34 13.76 -16.50 -3.97
C GLN A 34 13.02 -17.06 -2.76
N LYS A 35 11.91 -17.77 -2.98
CA LYS A 35 11.14 -18.42 -1.91
C LYS A 35 11.98 -19.46 -1.18
N GLU A 36 12.68 -20.32 -1.91
CA GLU A 36 13.59 -21.33 -1.31
C GLU A 36 14.70 -20.67 -0.51
N ILE A 37 15.34 -19.62 -1.05
CA ILE A 37 16.38 -18.86 -0.33
C ILE A 37 15.81 -18.22 0.94
N MET A 38 14.60 -17.65 0.90
CA MET A 38 13.96 -17.05 2.07
C MET A 38 13.61 -18.08 3.14
N GLU A 39 13.23 -19.30 2.73
CA GLU A 39 12.98 -20.42 3.63
C GLU A 39 14.28 -20.91 4.28
N LEU A 40 15.35 -21.11 3.49
CA LEU A 40 16.66 -21.52 4.00
C LEU A 40 17.30 -20.48 4.93
N THR A 41 17.12 -19.19 4.65
CA THR A 41 17.66 -18.09 5.47
C THR A 41 16.79 -17.73 6.66
N GLY A 42 15.62 -18.37 6.84
CA GLY A 42 14.68 -18.07 7.92
C GLY A 42 14.00 -16.70 7.83
N LYS A 43 14.16 -15.97 6.71
CA LYS A 43 13.64 -14.59 6.54
C LYS A 43 12.17 -14.52 6.12
N LYS A 44 11.52 -15.66 5.91
CA LYS A 44 10.14 -15.75 5.42
C LYS A 44 9.14 -15.03 6.32
N GLU A 45 9.25 -15.18 7.64
CA GLU A 45 8.32 -14.54 8.58
C GLU A 45 8.48 -13.01 8.62
N GLU A 46 9.72 -12.53 8.56
CA GLU A 46 10.01 -11.09 8.47
C GLU A 46 9.44 -10.50 7.18
N HIS A 47 9.63 -11.20 6.06
CA HIS A 47 9.06 -10.82 4.78
C HIS A 47 7.52 -10.76 4.83
N ASN A 48 6.87 -11.80 5.36
CA ASN A 48 5.41 -11.83 5.52
C ASN A 48 4.91 -10.67 6.37
N ARG A 49 5.57 -10.39 7.50
CA ARG A 49 5.26 -9.22 8.35
C ARG A 49 5.37 -7.91 7.56
N LYS A 50 6.45 -7.72 6.80
CA LYS A 50 6.63 -6.54 5.93
C LYS A 50 5.52 -6.43 4.88
N MET A 51 5.13 -7.53 4.24
CA MET A 51 4.08 -7.56 3.22
C MET A 51 2.70 -7.23 3.81
N VAL A 52 2.38 -7.72 5.00
CA VAL A 52 1.13 -7.37 5.71
C VAL A 52 1.10 -5.86 6.00
N LEU A 53 2.17 -5.30 6.56
CA LEU A 53 2.28 -3.87 6.86
C LEU A 53 2.18 -3.02 5.58
N TYR A 54 2.85 -3.43 4.51
CA TYR A 54 2.76 -2.79 3.21
C TYR A 54 1.33 -2.82 2.66
N GLY A 55 0.66 -3.98 2.72
CA GLY A 55 -0.72 -4.14 2.28
C GLY A 55 -1.70 -3.23 3.03
N ARG A 56 -1.50 -3.03 4.34
CA ARG A 56 -2.29 -2.09 5.16
C ARG A 56 -2.09 -0.64 4.68
N LYS A 57 -0.84 -0.21 4.49
CA LYS A 57 -0.52 1.13 3.95
C LYS A 57 -1.10 1.33 2.55
N HIS A 58 -0.95 0.34 1.69
CA HIS A 58 -1.46 0.37 0.33
C HIS A 58 -2.99 0.48 0.29
N ARG A 59 -3.70 -0.25 1.16
CA ARG A 59 -5.17 -0.15 1.28
C ARG A 59 -5.61 1.25 1.73
N LYS A 60 -4.94 1.84 2.72
CA LYS A 60 -5.18 3.25 3.12
C LYS A 60 -5.01 4.19 1.94
N LEU A 61 -3.91 4.04 1.19
CA LEU A 61 -3.61 4.86 0.03
C LEU A 61 -4.71 4.75 -1.04
N ILE A 62 -5.10 3.53 -1.43
CA ILE A 62 -6.16 3.30 -2.41
C ILE A 62 -7.46 3.97 -1.96
N ASN A 63 -7.88 3.73 -0.72
CA ASN A 63 -9.11 4.30 -0.18
C ASN A 63 -9.09 5.82 -0.22
N ARG A 64 -7.99 6.45 0.21
CA ARG A 64 -7.82 7.91 0.20
C ARG A 64 -7.84 8.49 -1.20
N ARG A 65 -7.10 7.88 -2.14
CA ARG A 65 -7.09 8.30 -3.56
C ARG A 65 -8.48 8.17 -4.19
N ARG A 66 -9.19 7.07 -3.92
CA ARG A 66 -10.57 6.88 -4.40
C ARG A 66 -11.49 7.97 -3.84
N THR A 67 -11.46 8.19 -2.53
CA THR A 67 -12.32 9.18 -1.87
C THR A 67 -12.01 10.63 -2.28
N LEU A 68 -10.74 10.90 -2.62
CA LEU A 68 -10.30 12.17 -3.20
C LEU A 68 -10.93 12.39 -4.59
N LYS A 69 -10.85 11.41 -5.49
CA LYS A 69 -11.48 11.44 -6.82
C LYS A 69 -13.00 11.60 -6.77
N GLU A 70 -13.65 10.97 -5.80
CA GLU A 70 -15.10 11.10 -5.58
C GLU A 70 -15.50 12.47 -5.00
N ARG A 71 -14.54 13.35 -4.70
CA ARG A 71 -14.82 14.67 -4.13
C ARG A 71 -14.82 15.70 -5.25
N LYS A 72 -15.84 16.57 -5.26
CA LYS A 72 -15.86 17.75 -6.13
C LYS A 72 -14.86 18.78 -5.58
N ILE A 73 -13.62 18.72 -6.04
CA ILE A 73 -12.55 19.68 -5.74
C ILE A 73 -12.09 20.28 -7.08
N ASP A 74 -11.46 21.44 -7.03
CA ASP A 74 -10.73 21.96 -8.17
C ASP A 74 -9.67 20.94 -8.68
N PRO A 75 -9.56 20.72 -10.01
CA PRO A 75 -8.62 19.75 -10.57
C PRO A 75 -7.15 19.99 -10.18
N LYS A 76 -6.72 21.25 -9.98
CA LYS A 76 -5.33 21.53 -9.59
C LYS A 76 -5.05 21.13 -8.15
N GLU A 77 -6.00 21.36 -7.25
CA GLU A 77 -5.92 20.89 -5.87
C GLU A 77 -5.96 19.35 -5.79
N GLU A 78 -6.82 18.72 -6.60
CA GLU A 78 -6.86 17.26 -6.70
C GLU A 78 -5.49 16.71 -7.12
N GLU A 79 -4.87 17.28 -8.16
CA GLU A 79 -3.55 16.87 -8.63
C GLU A 79 -2.48 17.07 -7.56
N ARG A 80 -2.48 18.22 -6.86
CA ARG A 80 -1.57 18.50 -5.73
C ARG A 80 -1.70 17.44 -4.65
N PHE A 81 -2.92 17.06 -4.27
CA PHE A 81 -3.15 16.03 -3.26
C PHE A 81 -2.85 14.62 -3.74
N MET A 82 -3.12 14.31 -5.01
CA MET A 82 -2.79 13.01 -5.61
C MET A 82 -1.28 12.76 -5.62
N LYS A 83 -0.47 13.79 -5.90
CA LYS A 83 1.00 13.74 -5.80
C LYS A 83 1.48 13.54 -4.36
N ALA A 84 0.79 14.12 -3.39
CA ALA A 84 1.11 13.98 -1.97
C ALA A 84 0.76 12.58 -1.38
N LEU A 85 -0.28 11.93 -1.91
CA LEU A 85 -0.73 10.63 -1.46
C LEU A 85 0.17 9.51 -2.01
N GLU A 86 1.13 9.07 -1.22
CA GLU A 86 2.06 7.98 -1.53
C GLU A 86 2.19 7.01 -0.35
N ILE A 87 2.71 5.82 -0.59
CA ILE A 87 2.85 4.78 0.45
C ILE A 87 3.71 5.27 1.62
N GLU A 88 4.76 6.03 1.32
CA GLU A 88 5.67 6.58 2.31
C GLU A 88 4.98 7.52 3.29
N THR A 89 3.95 8.24 2.83
CA THR A 89 3.19 9.23 3.60
C THR A 89 2.01 8.60 4.36
N MET A 90 1.85 7.28 4.27
CA MET A 90 0.87 6.53 5.06
C MET A 90 1.45 6.13 6.42
N SER A 91 0.65 6.30 7.47
CA SER A 91 0.98 5.82 8.81
C SER A 91 1.04 4.29 8.86
N SER A 92 2.02 3.74 9.59
CA SER A 92 2.07 2.32 9.91
C SER A 92 0.96 1.94 10.88
N GLU A 93 0.55 0.66 10.81
CA GLU A 93 -0.38 0.04 11.75
C GLU A 93 0.29 -1.22 12.27
N ASP A 94 0.73 -1.16 13.52
CA ASP A 94 1.30 -2.31 14.21
C ASP A 94 0.17 -3.01 14.99
N SER A 95 0.26 -4.34 15.11
CA SER A 95 -0.66 -5.09 15.96
C SER A 95 -0.10 -5.06 17.37
N ASP A 96 -0.89 -4.56 18.32
CA ASP A 96 -0.52 -4.43 19.74
C ASP A 96 -1.22 -5.48 20.62
N SER A 97 -1.99 -6.38 19.99
CA SER A 97 -2.71 -7.45 20.68
C SER A 97 -2.45 -8.78 20.00
N GLU A 98 -2.25 -9.84 20.79
CA GLU A 98 -2.15 -11.22 20.27
C GLU A 98 -3.38 -11.63 19.46
N ASP A 99 -4.54 -11.02 19.74
CA ASP A 99 -5.83 -11.29 19.08
C ASP A 99 -6.10 -10.46 17.81
N ASP A 100 -5.15 -9.65 17.32
CA ASP A 100 -5.27 -8.84 16.09
C ASP A 100 -6.53 -7.92 16.02
N SER A 101 -7.21 -7.72 17.16
CA SER A 101 -8.52 -7.08 17.22
C SER A 101 -8.44 -5.55 17.26
N ILE A 102 -7.29 -5.03 17.74
CA ILE A 102 -7.01 -3.60 17.86
C ILE A 102 -5.65 -3.30 17.22
N PHE A 103 -5.64 -2.39 16.26
CA PHE A 103 -4.41 -1.89 15.63
C PHE A 103 -3.97 -0.56 16.21
N VAL A 104 -2.68 -0.42 16.47
CA VAL A 104 -2.07 0.85 16.87
C VAL A 104 -1.58 1.59 15.63
N THR A 105 -2.17 2.75 15.37
CA THR A 105 -1.72 3.64 14.31
C THR A 105 -0.65 4.56 14.87
N ARG A 106 0.56 4.51 14.29
CA ARG A 106 1.68 5.40 14.65
C ARG A 106 1.70 6.63 13.73
N PRO A 107 1.37 7.84 14.22
CA PRO A 107 1.38 9.05 13.40
C PRO A 107 2.79 9.39 12.90
N LEU A 108 2.91 9.96 11.71
CA LEU A 108 4.19 10.46 11.22
C LEU A 108 4.49 11.82 11.88
N SER A 109 5.65 11.94 12.52
CA SER A 109 6.05 13.11 13.31
C SER A 109 6.22 14.36 12.45
N TRP A 110 6.93 14.21 11.33
CA TRP A 110 7.28 15.26 10.36
C TRP A 110 6.13 15.77 9.49
N VAL A 111 4.92 15.25 9.66
CA VAL A 111 3.79 15.62 8.83
C VAL A 111 3.15 16.91 9.34
N SER A 112 2.95 17.87 8.43
CA SER A 112 2.27 19.13 8.70
C SER A 112 0.81 18.95 9.17
N THR A 113 0.31 19.93 9.90
CA THR A 113 -1.10 19.96 10.33
C THR A 113 -2.06 19.98 9.14
N GLU A 114 -1.72 20.68 8.05
CA GLU A 114 -2.53 20.74 6.82
C GLU A 114 -2.72 19.34 6.22
N PHE A 115 -1.64 18.57 6.07
CA PHE A 115 -1.71 17.22 5.50
C PHE A 115 -2.41 16.23 6.45
N LYS A 116 -2.19 16.35 7.77
CA LYS A 116 -2.93 15.59 8.79
C LYS A 116 -4.45 15.81 8.65
N GLN A 117 -4.88 17.07 8.52
CA GLN A 117 -6.29 17.40 8.36
C GLN A 117 -6.88 16.91 7.03
N LEU A 118 -6.11 16.97 5.94
CA LEU A 118 -6.53 16.39 4.66
C LEU A 118 -6.79 14.88 4.80
N ILE A 119 -5.84 14.14 5.35
CA ILE A 119 -5.95 12.71 5.57
C ILE A 119 -7.18 12.38 6.43
N GLN A 120 -7.37 13.08 7.55
CA GLN A 120 -8.52 12.87 8.44
C GLN A 120 -9.85 13.12 7.73
N ARG A 121 -9.93 14.15 6.87
CA ARG A 121 -11.14 14.43 6.07
C ARG A 121 -11.43 13.30 5.07
N LEU A 122 -10.40 12.78 4.40
CA LEU A 122 -10.54 11.64 3.48
C LEU A 122 -10.99 10.38 4.22
N ASP A 123 -10.36 10.06 5.35
CA ASP A 123 -10.70 8.88 6.14
C ASP A 123 -12.14 8.96 6.69
N ARG A 124 -12.56 10.13 7.20
CA ARG A 124 -13.96 10.36 7.64
C ARG A 124 -14.96 10.21 6.51
N LYS A 125 -14.64 10.70 5.30
CA LYS A 125 -15.52 10.55 4.14
C LYS A 125 -15.62 9.08 3.73
N TYR A 126 -14.52 8.36 3.68
CA TYR A 126 -14.53 6.92 3.43
C TYR A 126 -15.39 6.16 4.46
N ASP A 127 -15.26 6.49 5.75
CA ASP A 127 -16.05 5.83 6.80
C ASP A 127 -17.56 6.07 6.68
N ARG A 128 -17.94 7.21 6.09
CA ARG A 128 -19.35 7.52 5.79
C ARG A 128 -19.87 6.73 4.59
N THR A 129 -19.02 6.32 3.65
CA THR A 129 -19.45 5.52 2.50
C THR A 129 -19.57 4.03 2.81
N LEU A 130 -19.03 3.57 3.95
CA LEU A 130 -19.21 2.19 4.41
C LEU A 130 -20.64 1.92 4.88
N ASN A 131 -21.19 0.78 4.45
CA ASN A 131 -22.43 0.24 4.97
C ASN A 131 -22.24 -0.31 6.41
N ALA A 132 -23.34 -0.68 7.08
CA ALA A 132 -23.31 -1.15 8.47
C ALA A 132 -22.39 -2.38 8.66
N GLN A 133 -22.42 -3.33 7.73
CA GLN A 133 -21.55 -4.50 7.75
C GLN A 133 -20.07 -4.12 7.61
N GLY A 134 -19.74 -3.22 6.69
CA GLY A 134 -18.39 -2.72 6.48
C GLY A 134 -17.83 -1.98 7.68
N LYS A 135 -18.68 -1.22 8.39
CA LYS A 135 -18.31 -0.60 9.68
C LYS A 135 -18.04 -1.64 10.76
N ARG A 136 -18.85 -2.71 10.84
CA ARG A 136 -18.66 -3.81 11.82
C ARG A 136 -17.38 -4.60 11.57
N LEU A 137 -17.04 -4.86 10.31
CA LEU A 137 -15.84 -5.61 9.92
C LEU A 137 -14.55 -4.77 9.98
N LYS A 138 -14.67 -3.45 10.17
CA LYS A 138 -13.51 -2.58 10.28
C LYS A 138 -12.84 -2.79 11.64
N SER A 139 -11.60 -3.26 11.62
CA SER A 139 -10.79 -3.42 12.83
C SER A 139 -10.68 -2.10 13.61
N LYS A 140 -10.76 -2.20 14.93
CA LYS A 140 -10.62 -1.04 15.82
C LYS A 140 -9.19 -0.52 15.76
N ARG A 141 -9.04 0.79 15.91
CA ARG A 141 -7.75 1.47 15.84
C ARG A 141 -7.59 2.42 17.00
N THR A 142 -6.42 2.40 17.62
CA THR A 142 -5.98 3.36 18.62
C THR A 142 -4.82 4.16 18.08
N VAL A 143 -4.63 5.38 18.57
CA VAL A 143 -3.47 6.21 18.21
C VAL A 143 -2.37 5.89 19.21
N GLY A 144 -1.23 5.43 18.71
CA GLY A 144 -0.05 5.19 19.53
C GLY A 144 0.97 6.32 19.40
N GLU A 145 2.18 6.03 19.85
CA GLU A 145 3.31 6.94 19.76
C GLU A 145 3.64 7.32 18.31
N PRO A 146 4.19 8.52 18.07
CA PRO A 146 4.73 8.89 16.78
C PRO A 146 5.71 7.86 16.23
N SER A 147 5.78 7.79 14.90
CA SER A 147 6.68 6.91 14.18
C SER A 147 8.06 7.57 14.06
N ASP A 148 9.11 6.79 14.32
CA ASP A 148 10.51 7.20 14.14
C ASP A 148 10.97 7.20 12.67
N ARG A 149 10.03 6.96 11.74
CA ARG A 149 10.35 6.89 10.32
C ARG A 149 10.86 8.24 9.82
N PRO A 150 12.00 8.28 9.12
CA PRO A 150 12.56 9.52 8.61
C PRO A 150 11.63 10.15 7.58
N CYS A 151 11.74 11.48 7.47
CA CYS A 151 11.05 12.23 6.44
C CYS A 151 11.59 11.82 5.04
N PRO A 152 10.72 11.41 4.11
CA PRO A 152 11.15 11.04 2.76
C PRO A 152 11.60 12.28 1.97
N LYS A 153 12.60 12.12 1.10
CA LYS A 153 12.98 13.15 0.13
C LYS A 153 11.87 13.29 -0.91
N LYS A 154 11.15 14.42 -0.91
CA LYS A 154 10.08 14.69 -1.89
C LYS A 154 10.48 15.76 -2.91
N PRO A 155 9.89 15.71 -4.11
CA PRO A 155 10.10 16.74 -5.13
C PRO A 155 9.56 18.11 -4.68
N LYS A 156 10.12 19.17 -5.27
CA LYS A 156 9.68 20.56 -5.06
C LYS A 156 8.17 20.70 -5.30
N GLY A 157 7.48 21.47 -4.46
CA GLY A 157 6.02 21.68 -4.53
C GLY A 157 5.19 20.81 -3.58
N LEU A 158 5.82 19.92 -2.80
CA LEU A 158 5.19 19.15 -1.72
C LEU A 158 5.66 19.61 -0.33
N GLU A 159 6.33 20.78 -0.21
CA GLU A 159 6.88 21.25 1.06
C GLU A 159 5.81 21.42 2.15
N TRP A 160 4.60 21.82 1.74
CA TRP A 160 3.44 22.00 2.62
C TRP A 160 3.05 20.75 3.42
N MET A 161 3.52 19.56 3.02
CA MET A 161 3.26 18.31 3.73
C MET A 161 4.13 18.13 4.97
N PHE A 162 5.20 18.92 5.09
CA PHE A 162 6.19 18.81 6.15
C PHE A 162 6.03 19.97 7.13
N GLY A 163 6.14 19.69 8.42
CA GLY A 163 6.00 20.68 9.47
C GLY A 163 6.20 20.11 10.86
#